data_AF-A0A1Z4IC70-F1
#
_entry.id   AF-A0A1Z4IC70-F1
#
_cell.length_a   1.000
_cell.length_b   1.000
_cell.length_c   1.000
_cell.angle_alpha   90.00
_cell.angle_beta   90.00
_cell.angle_gamma   90.00
#
_symmetry.space_group_name_H-M   'P 1'
#
loop_
_entity.id
_entity.type
_entity.pdbx_description
1 polymer ?
#
loop_
_entity_poly.entity_id
_entity_poly.type
_entity_poly.pdbx_seq_one_letter_code
_entity_poly.pdbx_strand_id
1 'polypeptide(L)'
;MPDLRAQTLLFVSLLFVGIVFWTGGDFFTKQLLGFSYRTLDGLHVDRLPQVILKLDFTLIEMEIDEEEKFTQVEIKTANSMLKRLELEIPNSIFSEVAIAQELGLYPQVKKLQVNQQIRLQVPLDLLAIKATIDKNKKNSFVEVITTNNSLKKLYLLLPEYEVNTVENMTAKLLGLSTNHIRKLISYQLIN
;
A
#
# COMPACT_ATOMS: atom_id res chain seq x y z
N MET A 1 43.68 41.92 -12.17
CA MET A 1 42.78 41.53 -13.29
C MET A 1 42.17 40.19 -12.94
N PRO A 2 40.87 40.09 -12.65
CA PRO A 2 40.25 38.81 -12.33
C PRO A 2 40.21 37.91 -13.57
N ASP A 3 40.54 36.64 -13.37
CA ASP A 3 40.74 35.63 -14.41
C ASP A 3 39.39 35.27 -15.08
N LEU A 4 39.20 35.75 -16.31
CA LEU A 4 37.97 35.62 -17.12
C LEU A 4 37.53 34.15 -17.31
N ARG A 5 38.46 33.18 -17.16
CA ARG A 5 38.16 31.74 -17.29
C ARG A 5 37.39 31.16 -16.11
N ALA A 6 37.64 31.65 -14.89
CA ALA A 6 36.94 31.17 -13.70
C ALA A 6 35.49 31.68 -13.66
N GLN A 7 35.25 32.88 -14.19
CA GLN A 7 33.94 33.49 -14.22
C GLN A 7 33.00 32.80 -15.21
N THR A 8 33.49 32.40 -16.39
CA THR A 8 32.68 31.66 -17.38
C THR A 8 32.35 30.23 -16.92
N LEU A 9 33.27 29.54 -16.25
CA LEU A 9 33.04 28.22 -15.65
C LEU A 9 31.92 28.25 -14.60
N LEU A 10 31.87 29.30 -13.77
CA LEU A 10 30.80 29.48 -12.78
C LEU A 10 29.42 29.67 -13.43
N PHE A 11 29.32 30.50 -14.48
CA PHE A 11 28.05 30.71 -15.18
C PHE A 11 27.55 29.46 -15.90
N VAL A 12 28.45 28.68 -16.50
CA VAL A 12 28.08 27.42 -17.19
C VAL A 12 27.63 26.36 -16.17
N SER A 13 28.33 26.23 -15.05
CA SER A 13 27.94 25.31 -13.97
C SER A 13 26.57 25.68 -13.38
N LEU A 14 26.32 26.98 -13.15
CA LEU A 14 25.05 27.47 -12.64
C LEU A 14 23.88 27.20 -13.61
N LEU A 15 24.12 27.37 -14.92
CA LEU A 15 23.11 27.07 -15.95
C LEU A 15 22.78 25.57 -15.96
N PHE A 16 23.80 24.70 -15.85
CA PHE A 16 23.61 23.25 -15.80
C PHE A 16 22.82 22.81 -14.55
N VAL A 17 23.14 23.34 -13.38
CA VAL A 17 22.39 23.07 -12.15
C VAL A 17 20.95 23.55 -12.28
N GLY A 18 20.72 24.72 -12.88
CA GLY A 18 19.38 25.24 -13.16
C GLY A 18 18.55 24.33 -14.07
N ILE A 19 19.15 23.78 -15.13
CA ILE A 19 18.47 22.86 -16.06
C ILE A 19 18.14 21.52 -15.38
N VAL A 20 19.06 20.98 -14.57
CA VAL A 20 18.82 19.74 -13.81
C VAL A 20 17.75 19.95 -12.75
N PHE A 21 17.75 21.10 -12.06
CA PHE A 21 16.72 21.42 -11.08
C PHE A 21 15.34 21.63 -11.74
N TRP A 22 15.28 22.27 -12.90
CA TRP A 22 14.02 22.48 -13.63
C TRP A 22 13.43 21.17 -14.14
N THR A 23 14.25 20.30 -14.73
CA THR A 23 13.79 19.02 -15.29
C THR A 23 13.54 17.96 -14.21
N GLY A 24 14.39 17.90 -13.19
CA GLY A 24 14.20 17.02 -12.03
C GLY A 24 13.01 17.46 -11.18
N GLY A 25 12.90 18.75 -10.89
CA GLY A 25 11.83 19.32 -10.07
C GLY A 25 10.45 19.02 -10.65
N ASP A 26 10.26 19.18 -11.96
CA ASP A 26 8.96 18.93 -12.59
C ASP A 26 8.56 17.44 -12.56
N PHE A 27 9.53 16.52 -12.63
CA PHE A 27 9.28 15.08 -12.49
C PHE A 27 8.92 14.69 -11.05
N PHE A 28 9.69 15.17 -10.05
CA PHE A 28 9.40 14.89 -8.64
C PHE A 28 8.11 15.56 -8.16
N THR A 29 7.83 16.77 -8.65
CA THR A 29 6.61 17.52 -8.26
C THR A 29 5.37 16.90 -8.90
N LYS A 30 5.44 16.39 -10.14
CA LYS A 30 4.33 15.61 -10.75
C LYS A 30 4.09 14.29 -10.03
N GLN A 31 5.14 13.63 -9.53
CA GLN A 31 4.98 12.41 -8.74
C GLN A 31 4.39 12.70 -7.35
N LEU A 32 4.74 13.83 -6.73
CA LEU A 32 4.14 14.26 -5.44
C LEU A 32 2.70 14.78 -5.59
N LEU A 33 2.42 15.62 -6.59
CA LEU A 33 1.12 16.24 -6.82
C LEU A 33 0.15 15.36 -7.63
N GLY A 34 0.64 14.27 -8.22
CA GLY A 34 -0.19 13.25 -8.87
C GLY A 34 -1.11 12.52 -7.89
N PHE A 35 -0.82 12.60 -6.58
CA PHE A 35 -1.81 12.36 -5.55
C PHE A 35 -2.76 13.55 -5.50
N SER A 36 -3.89 13.44 -6.20
CA SER A 36 -5.07 14.25 -5.87
C SER A 36 -5.55 13.80 -4.51
N TYR A 37 -4.99 14.40 -3.46
CA TYR A 37 -5.56 14.35 -2.13
C TYR A 37 -6.90 15.06 -2.25
N ARG A 38 -7.99 14.28 -2.37
CA ARG A 38 -9.29 14.78 -1.95
C ARG A 38 -9.12 15.07 -0.47
N THR A 39 -8.88 16.34 -0.15
CA THR A 39 -8.99 16.85 1.20
C THR A 39 -10.36 16.40 1.69
N LEU A 40 -10.34 15.56 2.72
CA LEU A 40 -11.52 15.20 3.49
C LEU A 40 -12.09 16.51 4.02
N ASP A 41 -13.04 17.06 3.29
CA ASP A 41 -13.88 18.15 3.78
C ASP A 41 -14.69 17.54 4.93
N GLY A 42 -14.24 17.83 6.15
CA GLY A 42 -14.78 17.26 7.38
C GLY A 42 -13.87 16.21 8.01
N LEU A 43 -13.02 16.69 8.90
CA LEU A 43 -12.44 15.94 10.01
C LEU A 43 -13.59 15.38 10.88
N HIS A 44 -14.25 14.30 10.44
CA HIS A 44 -15.12 13.50 11.30
C HIS A 44 -14.18 12.66 12.17
N VAL A 45 -13.86 13.20 13.34
CA VAL A 45 -13.00 12.62 14.38
C VAL A 45 -13.62 11.37 15.04
N ASP A 46 -14.84 10.99 14.68
CA ASP A 46 -15.55 9.95 15.41
C ASP A 46 -15.47 8.58 14.69
N ARG A 47 -14.30 7.95 14.87
CA ARG A 47 -13.98 6.51 14.64
C ARG A 47 -13.58 6.11 13.21
N LEU A 48 -12.41 5.49 13.10
CA LEU A 48 -11.93 4.85 11.87
C LEU A 48 -12.91 3.76 11.42
N PRO A 49 -13.14 3.58 10.10
CA PRO A 49 -14.03 2.55 9.60
C PRO A 49 -13.49 1.16 9.93
N GLN A 50 -14.20 0.46 10.83
CA GLN A 50 -13.88 -0.92 11.18
C GLN A 50 -14.57 -1.87 10.20
N VAL A 51 -13.80 -2.75 9.58
CA VAL A 51 -14.30 -3.71 8.59
C VAL A 51 -13.81 -5.10 8.88
N ILE A 52 -14.56 -6.14 8.49
CA ILE A 52 -14.07 -7.52 8.60
C ILE A 52 -13.62 -7.95 7.20
N LEU A 53 -12.31 -8.04 7.01
CA LEU A 53 -11.75 -8.58 5.78
C LEU A 53 -11.94 -10.09 5.76
N LYS A 54 -12.61 -10.59 4.73
CA LYS A 54 -12.81 -12.03 4.49
C LYS A 54 -12.20 -12.41 3.16
N LEU A 55 -11.03 -13.04 3.18
CA LEU A 55 -10.32 -13.46 1.98
C LEU A 55 -9.78 -14.87 2.11
N ASP A 56 -9.96 -15.66 1.06
CA ASP A 56 -9.38 -17.00 0.94
C ASP A 56 -8.13 -16.90 0.06
N PHE A 57 -6.96 -17.32 0.55
CA PHE A 57 -5.74 -17.29 -0.25
C PHE A 57 -4.83 -18.49 0.04
N THR A 58 -3.99 -18.83 -0.92
CA THR A 58 -2.92 -19.81 -0.71
C THR A 58 -1.62 -19.07 -0.43
N LEU A 59 -0.97 -19.38 0.68
CA LEU A 59 0.35 -18.84 1.00
C LEU A 59 1.38 -19.44 0.04
N ILE A 60 2.09 -18.62 -0.72
CA ILE A 60 3.19 -19.09 -1.60
C ILE A 60 4.52 -18.88 -0.92
N GLU A 61 4.70 -17.73 -0.29
CA GLU A 61 5.99 -17.33 0.25
C GLU A 61 5.76 -16.48 1.49
N MET A 62 6.68 -16.60 2.43
CA MET A 62 6.72 -15.80 3.64
C MET A 62 8.16 -15.33 3.81
N GLU A 63 8.35 -14.02 3.74
CA GLU A 63 9.62 -13.36 4.02
C GLU A 63 9.53 -12.68 5.39
N ILE A 64 10.62 -12.74 6.14
CA ILE A 64 10.68 -12.29 7.52
C ILE A 64 11.93 -11.43 7.63
N ASP A 65 11.75 -10.18 8.00
CA ASP A 65 12.83 -9.25 8.27
C ASP A 65 12.78 -8.86 9.75
N GLU A 66 13.89 -9.09 10.45
CA GLU A 66 14.02 -8.75 11.86
C GLU A 66 14.61 -7.35 11.99
N GLU A 67 13.77 -6.37 12.34
CA GLU A 67 14.22 -5.04 12.70
C GLU A 67 14.43 -4.89 14.21
N GLU A 68 15.17 -3.85 14.63
CA GLU A 68 15.54 -3.64 16.04
C GLU A 68 14.33 -3.62 17.00
N LYS A 69 13.14 -3.19 16.54
CA LYS A 69 11.95 -3.00 17.36
C LYS A 69 10.77 -3.91 17.00
N PHE A 70 10.77 -4.50 15.82
CA PHE A 70 9.67 -5.32 15.32
C PHE A 70 10.18 -6.30 14.25
N THR A 71 9.42 -7.34 14.00
CA THR A 71 9.64 -8.26 12.88
C THR A 71 8.63 -7.94 11.79
N GLN A 72 9.12 -7.56 10.61
CA GLN A 72 8.29 -7.38 9.44
C GLN A 72 8.08 -8.74 8.76
N VAL A 73 6.82 -9.10 8.49
CA VAL A 73 6.47 -10.34 7.80
C VAL A 73 5.72 -10.00 6.52
N GLU A 74 6.30 -10.37 5.39
CA GLU A 74 5.67 -10.28 4.08
C GLU A 74 5.12 -11.65 3.68
N ILE A 75 3.82 -11.74 3.42
CA ILE A 75 3.17 -12.97 2.95
C ILE A 75 2.73 -12.77 1.52
N LYS A 76 3.33 -13.50 0.58
CA LYS A 76 2.89 -13.53 -0.83
C LYS A 76 1.87 -14.63 -1.03
N THR A 77 0.83 -14.34 -1.80
CA THR A 77 -0.28 -15.27 -2.00
C THR A 77 -0.56 -15.61 -3.46
N ALA A 78 -1.09 -16.80 -3.69
CA ALA A 78 -1.52 -17.28 -5.00
C ALA A 78 -2.89 -16.75 -5.43
N ASN A 79 -3.58 -15.98 -4.58
CA ASN A 79 -4.90 -15.48 -4.88
C ASN A 79 -4.86 -14.57 -6.13
N SER A 80 -5.93 -14.60 -6.92
CA SER A 80 -6.04 -13.77 -8.12
C SER A 80 -5.98 -12.27 -7.78
N MET A 81 -6.57 -11.88 -6.66
CA MET A 81 -6.69 -10.51 -6.18
C MET A 81 -5.71 -10.14 -5.06
N LEU A 82 -5.57 -10.92 -3.98
CA LEU A 82 -4.61 -10.59 -2.91
C LEU A 82 -3.20 -11.05 -3.31
N LYS A 83 -2.26 -10.13 -3.51
CA LYS A 83 -0.88 -10.50 -3.90
C LYS A 83 0.05 -10.58 -2.71
N ARG A 84 -0.11 -9.66 -1.76
CA ARG A 84 0.80 -9.51 -0.63
C ARG A 84 0.09 -8.98 0.59
N LEU A 85 0.49 -9.48 1.76
CA LEU A 85 0.16 -8.91 3.07
C LEU A 85 1.46 -8.52 3.76
N GLU A 86 1.45 -7.37 4.42
CA GLU A 86 2.58 -6.86 5.18
C GLU A 86 2.17 -6.69 6.64
N LEU A 87 2.86 -7.42 7.51
CA LEU A 87 2.64 -7.42 8.94
C LEU A 87 3.85 -6.90 9.69
N GLU A 88 3.60 -6.27 10.83
CA GLU A 88 4.62 -5.91 11.81
C GLU A 88 4.25 -6.58 13.14
N ILE A 89 5.14 -7.40 13.66
CA ILE A 89 4.94 -8.09 14.93
C ILE A 89 5.95 -7.53 15.93
N PRO A 90 5.55 -7.12 17.14
CA PRO A 90 6.50 -6.65 18.15
C PRO A 90 7.54 -7.74 18.42
N ASN A 91 8.79 -7.29 18.59
CA ASN A 91 10.00 -8.14 18.64
C ASN A 91 9.83 -9.28 19.67
N SER A 92 9.36 -10.42 19.18
CA SER A 92 9.08 -11.63 19.93
C SER A 92 9.58 -12.79 19.09
N ILE A 93 9.90 -13.92 19.73
CA ILE A 93 10.46 -15.09 19.07
C ILE A 93 9.57 -15.45 17.88
N PHE A 94 10.11 -15.21 16.67
CA PHE A 94 9.43 -15.49 15.43
C PHE A 94 8.96 -16.95 15.44
N SER A 95 7.66 -17.15 15.28
CA SER A 95 7.11 -18.46 14.98
C SER A 95 5.93 -18.30 14.04
N GLU A 96 5.79 -19.23 13.11
CA GLU A 96 4.64 -19.26 12.21
C GLU A 96 3.32 -19.51 12.98
N VAL A 97 3.43 -19.91 14.26
CA VAL A 97 2.33 -19.97 15.24
C VAL A 97 1.94 -18.58 15.72
N ALA A 98 2.91 -17.74 16.10
CA ALA A 98 2.66 -16.36 16.53
C ALA A 98 2.03 -15.54 15.40
N ILE A 99 2.52 -15.67 14.17
CA ILE A 99 1.90 -15.00 13.01
C ILE A 99 0.47 -15.49 12.77
N ALA A 100 0.22 -16.80 12.90
CA ALA A 100 -1.13 -17.35 12.78
C ALA A 100 -2.08 -16.80 13.87
N GLN A 101 -1.57 -16.58 15.08
CA GLN A 101 -2.31 -15.94 16.16
C GLN A 101 -2.60 -14.47 15.86
N GLU A 102 -1.60 -13.71 15.41
CA GLU A 102 -1.74 -12.29 15.06
C GLU A 102 -2.71 -12.06 13.89
N LEU A 103 -2.74 -12.98 12.92
CA LEU A 103 -3.72 -12.98 11.83
C LEU A 103 -5.10 -13.50 12.24
N GLY A 104 -5.33 -13.82 13.53
CA GLY A 104 -6.59 -14.36 14.02
C GLY A 104 -6.96 -15.73 13.43
N LEU A 105 -5.98 -16.44 12.87
CA LEU A 105 -6.18 -17.76 12.24
C LEU A 105 -6.16 -18.87 13.28
N TYR A 106 -5.58 -18.64 14.46
CA TYR A 106 -5.63 -19.59 15.57
C TYR A 106 -7.05 -19.68 16.15
N PRO A 107 -7.56 -20.88 16.50
CA PRO A 107 -6.91 -22.20 16.46
C PRO A 107 -7.08 -22.96 15.14
N GLN A 108 -7.77 -22.39 14.14
CA GLN A 108 -8.07 -23.07 12.87
C GLN A 108 -6.80 -23.44 12.11
N VAL A 109 -5.83 -22.53 12.09
CA VAL A 109 -4.48 -22.75 11.58
C VAL A 109 -3.51 -22.63 12.75
N LYS A 110 -2.93 -23.76 13.16
CA LYS A 110 -1.97 -23.80 14.27
C LYS A 110 -0.61 -23.22 13.88
N LYS A 111 -0.21 -23.40 12.61
CA LYS A 111 1.07 -22.99 12.06
C LYS A 111 0.86 -22.63 10.59
N LEU A 112 1.40 -21.50 10.13
CA LEU A 112 1.41 -21.15 8.71
C LEU A 112 2.43 -22.00 7.94
N GLN A 113 2.02 -22.53 6.78
CA GLN A 113 2.88 -23.30 5.88
C GLN A 113 2.70 -22.83 4.44
N VAL A 114 3.76 -22.94 3.65
CA VAL A 114 3.73 -22.70 2.21
C VAL A 114 2.80 -23.73 1.54
N ASN A 115 2.09 -23.28 0.50
CA ASN A 115 1.05 -24.00 -0.24
C ASN A 115 -0.19 -24.38 0.58
N GLN A 116 -0.38 -23.77 1.75
CA GLN A 116 -1.60 -23.95 2.55
C GLN A 116 -2.67 -22.94 2.13
N GLN A 117 -3.91 -23.42 1.99
CA GLN A 117 -5.09 -22.56 1.84
C GLN A 117 -5.50 -22.00 3.20
N ILE A 118 -5.67 -20.68 3.25
CA ILE A 118 -5.98 -19.92 4.45
C ILE A 118 -7.21 -19.08 4.17
N ARG A 119 -8.18 -19.16 5.09
CA ARG A 119 -9.32 -18.26 5.15
C ARG A 119 -9.06 -17.20 6.19
N LEU A 120 -8.69 -16.01 5.74
CA LEU A 120 -8.44 -14.86 6.59
C LEU A 120 -9.76 -14.18 6.93
N GLN A 121 -10.02 -14.01 8.22
CA GLN A 121 -11.16 -13.27 8.74
C GLN A 121 -10.69 -12.33 9.86
N VAL A 122 -10.21 -11.14 9.50
CA VAL A 122 -9.65 -10.19 10.47
C VAL A 122 -10.43 -8.88 10.48
N PRO A 123 -10.73 -8.31 11.67
CA PRO A 123 -11.18 -6.93 11.75
C PRO A 123 -10.03 -5.99 11.39
N LEU A 124 -10.29 -4.98 10.57
CA LEU A 124 -9.34 -3.95 10.15
C LEU A 124 -9.89 -2.57 10.47
N ASP A 125 -9.06 -1.73 11.07
CA ASP A 125 -9.28 -0.30 11.21
C ASP A 125 -8.62 0.39 10.00
N LEU A 126 -9.44 0.83 9.04
CA LEU A 126 -8.91 1.42 7.81
C LEU A 126 -8.43 2.85 8.04
N LEU A 127 -7.18 3.11 7.65
CA LEU A 127 -6.60 4.45 7.65
C LEU A 127 -6.83 5.13 6.29
N ALA A 128 -6.40 4.45 5.22
CA ALA A 128 -6.42 4.99 3.88
C ALA A 128 -6.42 3.87 2.84
N ILE A 129 -6.90 4.18 1.64
CA ILE A 129 -6.83 3.28 0.49
C ILE A 129 -6.16 4.05 -0.65
N LYS A 130 -5.15 3.45 -1.26
CA LYS A 130 -4.46 4.02 -2.41
C LYS A 130 -4.65 3.10 -3.60
N ALA A 131 -5.22 3.63 -4.67
CA ALA A 131 -5.46 2.89 -5.90
C ALA A 131 -4.65 3.47 -7.05
N THR A 132 -3.75 2.66 -7.59
CA THR A 132 -3.00 2.96 -8.81
C THR A 132 -3.64 2.21 -9.96
N ILE A 133 -4.21 2.96 -10.90
CA ILE A 133 -4.93 2.42 -12.04
C ILE A 133 -4.01 2.45 -13.26
N ASP A 134 -3.69 1.29 -13.82
CA ASP A 134 -2.85 1.14 -15.01
C ASP A 134 -3.72 0.80 -16.23
N LYS A 135 -3.95 1.80 -17.09
CA LYS A 135 -4.76 1.61 -18.30
C LYS A 135 -4.07 0.73 -19.35
N ASN A 136 -2.74 0.74 -19.39
CA ASN A 136 -1.98 -0.02 -20.38
C ASN A 136 -2.03 -1.52 -20.06
N LYS A 137 -1.91 -1.88 -18.79
CA LYS A 137 -1.98 -3.26 -18.31
C LYS A 137 -3.40 -3.75 -18.02
N LYS A 138 -4.39 -2.86 -18.13
CA LYS A 138 -5.81 -3.13 -17.85
C LYS A 138 -6.04 -3.72 -16.45
N ASN A 139 -5.27 -3.25 -15.48
CA ASN A 139 -5.37 -3.68 -14.09
C ASN A 139 -5.17 -2.51 -13.13
N SER A 140 -5.52 -2.73 -11.87
CA SER A 140 -5.36 -1.72 -10.82
C SER A 140 -4.72 -2.33 -9.60
N PHE A 141 -3.73 -1.65 -9.06
CA PHE A 141 -3.08 -1.99 -7.80
C PHE A 141 -3.75 -1.18 -6.69
N VAL A 142 -4.32 -1.85 -5.71
CA VAL A 142 -4.96 -1.22 -4.55
C VAL A 142 -4.18 -1.60 -3.30
N GLU A 143 -3.60 -0.60 -2.65
CA GLU A 143 -2.93 -0.67 -1.37
C GLU A 143 -3.92 -0.21 -0.28
N VAL A 144 -4.23 -1.10 0.66
CA VAL A 144 -5.08 -0.78 1.81
C VAL A 144 -4.20 -0.63 3.03
N ILE A 145 -4.21 0.54 3.64
CA ILE A 145 -3.41 0.90 4.80
C ILE A 145 -4.31 0.85 6.04
N THR A 146 -3.88 0.15 7.07
CA THR A 146 -4.65 -0.03 8.30
C THR A 146 -3.89 0.51 9.51
N THR A 147 -4.63 0.88 10.57
CA THR A 147 -4.04 1.25 11.87
C THR A 147 -3.93 0.08 12.83
N ASN A 148 -4.25 -1.15 12.40
CA ASN A 148 -4.12 -2.33 13.25
C ASN A 148 -2.68 -2.47 13.74
N ASN A 149 -2.51 -3.01 14.94
CA ASN A 149 -1.17 -3.23 15.49
C ASN A 149 -0.34 -4.15 14.60
N SER A 150 -0.93 -5.21 14.06
CA SER A 150 -0.19 -6.28 13.39
C SER A 150 -0.24 -6.19 11.86
N LEU A 151 -1.40 -5.96 11.24
CA LEU A 151 -1.54 -5.94 9.77
C LEU A 151 -1.48 -4.51 9.24
N LYS A 152 -0.34 -4.07 8.69
CA LYS A 152 -0.17 -2.68 8.24
C LYS A 152 -0.72 -2.42 6.84
N LYS A 153 -0.42 -3.32 5.90
CA LYS A 153 -0.79 -3.12 4.49
C LYS A 153 -1.29 -4.40 3.82
N LEU A 154 -2.21 -4.19 2.88
CA LEU A 154 -2.70 -5.22 1.97
C LEU A 154 -2.53 -4.74 0.54
N TYR A 155 -1.94 -5.57 -0.30
CA TYR A 155 -1.74 -5.28 -1.72
C TYR A 155 -2.66 -6.15 -2.56
N LEU A 156 -3.62 -5.50 -3.18
CA LEU A 156 -4.62 -6.11 -4.05
C LEU A 156 -4.32 -5.77 -5.51
N LEU A 157 -4.42 -6.75 -6.39
CA LEU A 157 -4.39 -6.59 -7.83
C LEU A 157 -5.78 -6.88 -8.39
N LEU A 158 -6.46 -5.84 -8.86
CA LEU A 158 -7.77 -5.95 -9.47
C LEU A 158 -7.63 -6.03 -10.99
N PRO A 159 -8.33 -6.98 -11.66
CA PRO A 159 -8.28 -7.13 -13.12
C PRO A 159 -9.15 -6.09 -13.84
N GLU A 160 -9.16 -4.85 -13.33
CA GLU A 160 -10.00 -3.76 -13.81
C GLU A 160 -9.21 -2.47 -13.79
N TYR A 161 -9.58 -1.52 -14.64
CA TYR A 161 -8.92 -0.21 -14.75
C TYR A 161 -9.90 0.97 -14.71
N GLU A 162 -11.20 0.70 -14.61
CA GLU A 162 -12.20 1.75 -14.47
C GLU A 162 -12.36 2.13 -13.00
N VAL A 163 -12.25 3.44 -12.70
CA VAL A 163 -12.34 3.98 -11.33
C VAL A 163 -13.57 3.46 -10.58
N ASN A 164 -14.75 3.54 -11.20
CA ASN A 164 -16.01 3.12 -10.57
C ASN A 164 -16.04 1.60 -10.30
N THR A 165 -15.49 0.80 -11.21
CA THR A 165 -15.45 -0.66 -11.09
C THR A 165 -14.45 -1.07 -10.01
N VAL A 166 -13.29 -0.41 -9.96
CA VAL A 166 -12.29 -0.55 -8.89
C VAL A 166 -12.89 -0.19 -7.53
N GLU A 167 -13.58 0.96 -7.41
CA GLU A 167 -14.29 1.35 -6.18
C GLU A 167 -15.26 0.27 -5.71
N ASN A 168 -16.09 -0.24 -6.62
CA ASN A 168 -17.11 -1.24 -6.30
C ASN A 168 -16.49 -2.58 -5.91
N MET A 169 -15.43 -3.01 -6.59
CA MET A 169 -14.72 -4.24 -6.24
C MET A 169 -14.04 -4.11 -4.88
N THR A 170 -13.33 -3.01 -4.63
CA THR A 170 -12.71 -2.73 -3.33
C THR A 170 -13.76 -2.67 -2.23
N ALA A 171 -14.88 -1.99 -2.46
CA ALA A 171 -16.01 -1.93 -1.52
C ALA A 171 -16.50 -3.33 -1.16
N LYS A 172 -16.71 -4.19 -2.17
CA LYS A 172 -17.15 -5.57 -1.96
C LYS A 172 -16.13 -6.41 -1.20
N LEU A 173 -14.84 -6.30 -1.52
CA LEU A 173 -13.76 -7.05 -0.85
C LEU A 173 -13.60 -6.63 0.62
N LEU A 174 -13.70 -5.33 0.89
CA LEU A 174 -13.59 -4.79 2.25
C LEU A 174 -14.92 -4.82 3.01
N GLY A 175 -16.01 -5.29 2.41
CA GLY A 175 -17.33 -5.29 3.04
C GLY A 175 -17.88 -3.88 3.36
N LEU A 176 -17.43 -2.87 2.61
CA LEU A 176 -17.84 -1.48 2.74
C LEU A 176 -18.85 -1.08 1.66
N SER A 177 -19.58 -0.01 1.92
CA SER A 177 -20.33 0.67 0.85
C SER A 177 -19.36 1.48 -0.02
N THR A 178 -19.66 1.61 -1.31
CA THR A 178 -18.89 2.45 -2.25
C THR A 178 -18.74 3.90 -1.77
N ASN A 179 -19.75 4.46 -1.07
CA ASN A 179 -19.68 5.82 -0.52
C ASN A 179 -18.60 5.97 0.57
N HIS A 180 -18.44 4.96 1.44
CA HIS A 180 -17.37 4.95 2.43
C HIS A 180 -16.00 4.80 1.77
N ILE A 181 -15.88 3.93 0.76
CA ILE A 181 -14.64 3.81 -0.02
C ILE A 181 -14.23 5.14 -0.63
N ARG A 182 -15.16 5.87 -1.27
CA ARG A 182 -14.89 7.18 -1.91
C ARG A 182 -14.31 8.24 -0.98
N LYS A 183 -14.54 8.12 0.33
CA LYS A 183 -13.98 9.03 1.34
C LYS A 183 -12.55 8.66 1.73
N LEU A 184 -12.16 7.40 1.58
CA LEU A 184 -10.86 6.85 2.02
C LEU A 184 -9.87 6.65 0.86
N ILE A 185 -10.39 6.51 -0.35
CA ILE A 185 -9.61 6.12 -1.52
C ILE A 185 -9.03 7.33 -2.24
N SER A 186 -7.73 7.25 -2.51
CA SER A 186 -7.00 8.19 -3.35
C SER A 186 -6.53 7.49 -4.62
N TYR A 187 -6.56 8.19 -5.76
CA TYR A 187 -6.24 7.60 -7.06
C TYR A 187 -4.96 8.17 -7.65
N GLN A 188 -4.22 7.29 -8.31
CA GLN A 188 -3.15 7.65 -9.22
C GLN A 188 -3.43 6.97 -10.56
N LEU A 189 -3.58 7.76 -11.62
CA LEU A 189 -3.82 7.26 -12.98
C LEU A 189 -2.48 7.14 -13.71
N ILE A 190 -2.17 5.95 -14.18
CA ILE A 190 -1.05 5.69 -15.09
C ILE A 190 -1.68 5.45 -16.47
N ASN A 191 -1.47 6.42 -17.35
CA ASN A 191 -1.88 6.35 -18.77
C ASN A 191 -0.74 5.80 -19.62
#